data_AF-A0A844U912-F1
#
_entry.id   AF-A0A844U912-F1
#
_cell.length_a   1.000
_cell.length_b   1.000
_cell.length_c   1.000
_cell.angle_alpha   90.00
_cell.angle_beta   90.00
_cell.angle_gamma   90.00
#
_symmetry.space_group_name_H-M   'P 1'
#
loop_
_entity.id
_entity.type
_entity.pdbx_description
1 polymer ?
#
loop_
_entity_poly.entity_id
_entity_poly.type
_entity_poly.pdbx_seq_one_letter_code
_entity_poly.pdbx_strand_id
1 'polypeptide(L)'
;MAKTLKKIICPQCGSNKIKELKDDYYKCESCQTNFFLDSDDININHKYTYNDSYDPNAEKNKKAAIKFVIIFLAVILVLSFIGPIISVISSSKSKNTTIVEPVQEIVPPKKEVKMVPMSIKANTLYRLKENKVTLVQVATTNDFFAKRDKVRLFLILNDVITGEELSRKPIDVDLSLKGVGLMTDFSVEFFKISDRDLYLIVNNYHLLKFNDVLQCFEKVDEELFRSHKEFSEGIAGLKYNTFDEGIEVTNNLGKKFMYYIYLNKVYSSDEVYKVYDLPLPNGVKKTGYLFTRKSFDYPDEARQLIQYDYWYQEGYPMYYFYFEWRRDYGGSGVFSSSSPHKKVLILDYTRKKARIGKVRDFTPNRKYAVGTVVGSDEEGVIIAIKQSILENETYSLQKLSSKDGSILWTKKTEMKGFRNVEMIDGVFKVGVDYNVFQIFDTKGEVLSTIDQSNLKTPVEEKE
;
A
#
# COMPACT_ATOMS: atom_id res chain seq x y z
N MET A 1 45.36 -3.83 -26.44
CA MET A 1 44.65 -3.51 -25.19
C MET A 1 45.68 -2.98 -24.20
N ALA A 2 45.49 -1.76 -23.68
CA ALA A 2 46.45 -1.12 -22.78
C ALA A 2 46.34 -1.74 -21.38
N LYS A 3 47.44 -2.25 -20.84
CA LYS A 3 47.50 -2.73 -19.44
C LYS A 3 47.68 -1.52 -18.51
N THR A 4 46.64 -1.12 -17.81
CA THR A 4 46.72 -0.13 -16.72
C THR A 4 47.28 -0.79 -15.47
N LEU A 5 48.42 -0.30 -14.98
CA LEU A 5 48.99 -0.71 -13.69
C LEU A 5 48.08 -0.22 -12.55
N LYS A 6 47.50 -1.13 -11.78
CA LYS A 6 46.80 -0.80 -10.52
C LYS A 6 47.75 -1.06 -9.36
N LYS A 7 47.86 -0.09 -8.45
CA LYS A 7 48.70 -0.17 -7.25
C LYS A 7 48.00 -1.05 -6.21
N ILE A 8 48.65 -2.13 -5.77
CA ILE A 8 48.17 -2.99 -4.69
C ILE A 8 48.55 -2.34 -3.35
N ILE A 9 47.57 -2.23 -2.44
CA ILE A 9 47.72 -1.60 -1.12
C ILE A 9 47.24 -2.59 -0.05
N CYS A 10 47.93 -2.67 1.08
CA CYS A 10 47.51 -3.50 2.19
C CYS A 10 46.18 -3.00 2.77
N PRO A 11 45.12 -3.83 2.87
CA PRO A 11 43.83 -3.41 3.40
C PRO A 11 43.89 -3.08 4.90
N GLN A 12 44.86 -3.64 5.62
CA GLN A 12 44.98 -3.50 7.08
C GLN A 12 45.70 -2.21 7.50
N CYS A 13 46.70 -1.75 6.73
CA CYS A 13 47.55 -0.62 7.14
C CYS A 13 47.82 0.43 6.06
N GLY A 14 47.28 0.26 4.85
CA GLY A 14 47.47 1.21 3.75
C GLY A 14 48.88 1.22 3.14
N SER A 15 49.78 0.32 3.57
CA SER A 15 51.15 0.24 3.05
C SER A 15 51.18 -0.28 1.61
N ASN A 16 52.12 0.25 0.82
CA ASN A 16 52.45 -0.22 -0.53
C ASN A 16 53.65 -1.18 -0.56
N LYS A 17 54.23 -1.52 0.60
CA LYS A 17 55.31 -2.50 0.71
C LYS A 17 54.72 -3.91 0.73
N ILE A 18 54.46 -4.44 -0.47
CA ILE A 18 53.77 -5.70 -0.68
C ILE A 18 54.70 -6.68 -1.40
N LYS A 19 54.76 -7.91 -0.88
CA LYS A 19 55.45 -9.04 -1.50
C LYS A 19 54.41 -10.05 -1.98
N GLU A 20 54.45 -10.38 -3.27
CA GLU A 20 53.65 -11.47 -3.84
C GLU A 20 54.25 -12.82 -3.42
N LEU A 21 53.41 -13.72 -2.93
CA LEU A 21 53.82 -15.07 -2.51
C LEU A 21 53.50 -16.11 -3.58
N LYS A 22 52.37 -15.94 -4.26
CA LYS A 22 51.86 -16.71 -5.41
C LYS A 22 50.75 -15.90 -6.08
N ASP A 23 50.30 -16.30 -7.26
CA ASP A 23 49.23 -15.62 -8.01
C ASP A 23 48.05 -15.25 -7.08
N ASP A 24 47.69 -13.97 -7.11
CA ASP A 24 46.63 -13.33 -6.32
C ASP A 24 46.80 -13.35 -4.79
N TYR A 25 47.92 -13.82 -4.24
CA TYR A 25 48.19 -13.84 -2.80
C TYR A 25 49.40 -12.97 -2.42
N TYR A 26 49.18 -12.07 -1.47
CA TYR A 26 50.10 -11.01 -1.11
C TYR A 26 50.36 -10.96 0.39
N LYS A 27 51.57 -10.54 0.76
CA LYS A 27 51.97 -10.27 2.13
C LYS A 27 52.45 -8.82 2.26
N CYS A 28 51.93 -8.09 3.24
CA CYS A 28 52.44 -6.77 3.57
C CYS A 28 53.72 -6.88 4.39
N GLU A 29 54.81 -6.25 3.96
CA GLU A 29 56.07 -6.26 4.70
C GLU A 29 56.05 -5.30 5.90
N SER A 30 55.12 -4.34 5.94
CA SER A 30 55.00 -3.37 7.03
C SER A 30 54.25 -3.92 8.26
N CYS A 31 53.13 -4.61 8.05
CA CYS A 31 52.32 -5.17 9.15
C CYS A 31 52.22 -6.70 9.13
N GLN A 32 52.94 -7.36 8.23
CA GLN A 32 52.99 -8.83 8.08
C GLN A 32 51.65 -9.50 7.76
N THR A 33 50.62 -8.72 7.42
CA THR A 33 49.29 -9.23 7.04
C THR A 33 49.32 -9.92 5.67
N ASN A 34 48.75 -11.12 5.59
CA ASN A 34 48.51 -11.81 4.32
C ASN A 34 47.09 -11.52 3.82
N PHE A 35 46.93 -11.29 2.53
CA PHE A 35 45.64 -11.05 1.88
C PHE A 35 45.67 -11.56 0.44
N PHE A 36 44.51 -11.83 -0.15
CA PHE A 36 44.39 -12.27 -1.54
C PHE A 36 43.37 -11.41 -2.29
N LEU A 37 43.50 -11.35 -3.61
CA LEU A 37 42.52 -10.73 -4.47
C LEU A 37 41.45 -11.77 -4.82
N ASP A 38 40.24 -11.58 -4.29
CA ASP A 38 39.08 -12.34 -4.73
C ASP A 38 38.57 -11.72 -6.05
N SER A 39 38.50 -12.52 -7.11
CA SER A 39 38.19 -12.04 -8.47
C SER A 39 36.73 -12.31 -8.88
N ASP A 40 35.84 -12.57 -7.92
CA ASP A 40 34.42 -12.84 -8.16
C ASP A 40 33.55 -11.59 -8.36
N ASP A 41 34.11 -10.37 -8.32
CA ASP A 41 33.39 -9.12 -8.62
C ASP A 41 33.45 -8.75 -10.11
N ILE A 42 32.58 -9.36 -10.94
CA ILE A 42 32.26 -8.80 -12.26
C ILE A 42 31.40 -7.55 -12.06
N ASN A 43 32.02 -6.38 -12.04
CA ASN A 43 31.30 -5.11 -12.06
C ASN A 43 30.87 -4.77 -13.50
N ILE A 44 29.67 -5.21 -13.90
CA ILE A 44 29.07 -4.86 -15.19
C ILE A 44 28.65 -3.38 -15.15
N ASN A 45 29.50 -2.50 -15.67
CA ASN A 45 29.13 -1.11 -15.92
C ASN A 45 28.22 -1.02 -17.16
N HIS A 46 26.91 -0.90 -16.93
CA HIS A 46 25.96 -0.52 -17.98
C HIS A 46 26.18 0.95 -18.35
N LYS A 47 26.85 1.22 -19.47
CA LYS A 47 26.88 2.55 -20.08
C LYS A 47 25.58 2.73 -20.89
N TYR A 48 24.58 3.34 -20.28
CA TYR A 48 23.41 3.83 -21.00
C TYR A 48 23.81 5.06 -21.82
N THR A 49 23.90 4.92 -23.14
CA THR A 49 23.88 6.07 -24.05
C THR A 49 22.42 6.47 -24.24
N TYR A 50 21.96 7.44 -23.47
CA TYR A 50 20.75 8.19 -23.81
C TYR A 50 21.09 9.07 -25.02
N ASN A 51 20.39 8.88 -26.13
CA ASN A 51 20.29 9.92 -27.14
C ASN A 51 19.36 10.99 -26.56
N ASP A 52 19.96 12.00 -25.91
CA ASP A 52 19.23 13.16 -25.43
C ASP A 52 18.60 13.86 -26.62
N SER A 53 17.26 13.83 -26.66
CA SER A 53 16.48 14.77 -27.45
C SER A 53 16.67 16.14 -26.80
N TYR A 54 17.48 16.99 -27.43
CA TYR A 54 17.72 18.37 -26.99
C TYR A 54 16.41 19.16 -26.95
N ASP A 55 15.89 19.45 -25.75
CA ASP A 55 14.81 20.41 -25.52
C ASP A 55 15.41 21.82 -25.31
N PRO A 56 15.26 22.75 -26.26
CA PRO A 56 15.82 24.10 -26.18
C PRO A 56 15.20 24.98 -25.07
N ASN A 57 14.16 24.53 -24.36
CA ASN A 57 13.53 25.29 -23.28
C ASN A 57 14.08 25.00 -21.88
N ALA A 58 14.89 23.94 -21.70
CA ALA A 58 15.42 23.55 -20.40
C ALA A 58 16.42 24.57 -19.81
N GLU A 59 17.19 25.28 -20.63
CA GLU A 59 18.14 26.31 -20.17
C GLU A 59 17.44 27.62 -19.74
N LYS A 60 16.32 27.96 -20.38
CA LYS A 60 15.55 29.18 -20.07
C LYS A 60 14.85 29.05 -18.71
N ASN A 61 14.36 27.84 -18.40
CA ASN A 61 13.70 27.54 -17.13
C ASN A 61 14.69 27.44 -15.95
N LYS A 62 15.93 26.97 -16.16
CA LYS A 62 16.98 27.00 -15.13
C LYS A 62 17.39 28.43 -14.73
N LYS A 63 17.52 29.34 -15.69
CA LYS A 63 17.84 30.76 -15.41
C LYS A 63 16.71 31.51 -14.71
N ALA A 64 15.44 31.13 -14.96
CA ALA A 64 14.28 31.68 -14.25
C ALA A 64 14.17 31.16 -12.81
N ALA A 65 14.38 29.85 -12.58
CA ALA A 65 14.34 29.24 -11.26
C ALA A 65 15.43 29.79 -10.31
N ILE A 66 16.65 29.99 -10.82
CA ILE A 66 17.74 30.58 -10.04
C ILE A 66 17.44 32.03 -9.65
N LYS A 67 16.82 32.82 -10.54
CA LYS A 67 16.38 34.20 -10.21
C LYS A 67 15.31 34.22 -9.10
N PHE A 68 14.36 33.30 -9.12
CA PHE A 68 13.34 33.20 -8.07
C PHE A 68 13.94 32.84 -6.69
N VAL A 69 14.90 31.92 -6.64
CA VAL A 69 15.57 31.54 -5.39
C VAL A 69 16.39 32.70 -4.82
N ILE A 70 17.07 33.47 -5.66
CA ILE A 70 17.86 34.64 -5.23
C ILE A 70 16.95 35.76 -4.71
N ILE A 71 15.81 36.03 -5.38
CA ILE A 71 14.84 37.03 -4.93
C ILE A 71 14.20 36.61 -3.60
N PHE A 72 13.86 35.33 -3.44
CA PHE A 72 13.29 34.81 -2.20
C PHE A 72 14.25 34.91 -1.01
N LEU A 73 15.54 34.59 -1.22
CA LEU A 73 16.57 34.76 -0.19
C LEU A 73 16.81 36.23 0.16
N ALA A 74 16.76 37.14 -0.81
CA ALA A 74 16.92 38.58 -0.56
C ALA A 74 15.75 39.16 0.26
N VAL A 75 14.51 38.72 0.00
CA VAL A 75 13.32 39.17 0.75
C VAL A 75 13.36 38.71 2.21
N ILE A 76 13.80 37.48 2.47
CA ILE A 76 13.97 36.96 3.84
C ILE A 76 15.03 37.76 4.59
N LEU A 77 16.13 38.13 3.93
CA LEU A 77 17.21 38.90 4.54
C LEU A 77 16.76 40.33 4.89
N VAL A 78 15.97 40.98 4.05
CA VAL A 78 15.43 42.33 4.32
C VAL A 78 14.39 42.31 5.46
N LEU A 79 13.52 41.30 5.52
CA LEU A 79 12.53 41.16 6.61
C LEU A 79 13.18 40.87 7.97
N SER A 80 14.38 40.29 7.97
CA SER A 80 15.15 39.99 9.19
C SER A 80 15.77 41.23 9.84
N PHE A 81 15.94 42.34 9.11
CA PHE A 81 16.60 43.56 9.60
C PHE A 81 15.64 44.73 9.93
N ILE A 82 14.34 44.62 9.64
CA ILE A 82 13.33 45.66 9.97
C ILE A 82 12.65 45.38 11.34
N GLY A 83 13.00 44.26 11.98
CA GLY A 83 12.37 43.77 13.22
C GLY A 83 12.61 44.52 14.54
N PRO A 84 13.60 45.43 14.71
CA PRO A 84 13.71 46.16 15.97
C PRO A 84 13.91 47.67 15.82
N ILE A 85 12.91 48.43 15.31
CA ILE A 85 12.88 49.92 15.45
C ILE A 85 11.47 50.47 15.83
N ILE A 86 10.64 49.72 16.57
CA ILE A 86 9.45 50.33 17.21
C ILE A 86 9.33 49.83 18.66
N SER A 87 10.22 50.32 19.52
CA SER A 87 10.00 50.27 20.98
C SER A 87 10.81 51.35 21.73
N VAL A 88 10.74 52.61 21.29
CA VAL A 88 11.14 53.74 22.14
C VAL A 88 10.24 54.93 21.81
N ILE A 89 9.82 55.66 22.84
CA ILE A 89 9.00 56.88 22.88
C ILE A 89 7.49 56.63 23.08
N SER A 90 7.07 56.57 24.35
CA SER A 90 6.24 57.63 24.91
C SER A 90 6.13 57.45 26.43
N SER A 91 6.87 58.27 27.16
CA SER A 91 6.60 58.56 28.56
C SER A 91 5.64 59.74 28.61
N SER A 92 4.50 59.58 29.27
CA SER A 92 3.81 60.71 29.88
C SER A 92 3.30 60.29 31.25
N LYS A 93 3.74 61.04 32.27
CA LYS A 93 3.20 60.96 33.63
C LYS A 93 1.78 61.49 33.61
N SER A 94 0.85 60.78 34.23
CA SER A 94 -0.38 61.37 34.75
C SER A 94 -0.71 60.80 36.13
N LYS A 95 -1.33 61.66 36.93
CA LYS A 95 -1.49 61.60 38.39
C LYS A 95 -2.52 60.58 38.84
N ASN A 96 -2.36 60.15 40.10
CA ASN A 96 -3.31 59.33 40.86
C ASN A 96 -4.74 59.88 40.80
N THR A 97 -5.70 59.01 40.49
CA THR A 97 -7.10 59.15 40.91
C THR A 97 -7.66 57.75 41.10
N THR A 98 -8.05 57.45 42.34
CA THR A 98 -8.73 56.22 42.74
C THR A 98 -10.13 56.22 42.13
N ILE A 99 -10.43 55.22 41.29
CA ILE A 99 -11.79 54.91 40.85
C ILE A 99 -12.02 53.42 41.13
N VAL A 100 -13.07 53.14 41.88
CA VAL A 100 -13.50 51.82 42.33
C VAL A 100 -13.92 50.96 41.13
N GLU A 101 -13.41 49.73 41.07
CA GLU A 101 -13.71 48.71 40.05
C GLU A 101 -15.18 48.26 40.07
N PRO A 102 -15.82 48.04 38.91
CA PRO A 102 -16.81 46.98 38.77
C PRO A 102 -16.08 45.66 38.48
N VAL A 103 -16.36 44.63 39.29
CA VAL A 103 -15.85 43.27 39.11
C VAL A 103 -16.23 42.76 37.71
N GLN A 104 -15.25 42.65 36.82
CA GLN A 104 -15.41 41.88 35.60
C GLN A 104 -15.38 40.39 35.97
N GLU A 105 -16.45 39.70 35.63
CA GLU A 105 -16.50 38.24 35.63
C GLU A 105 -15.34 37.74 34.77
N ILE A 106 -14.35 37.12 35.40
CA ILE A 106 -13.26 36.44 34.72
C ILE A 106 -13.87 35.20 34.07
N VAL A 107 -14.35 35.35 32.83
CA VAL A 107 -14.63 34.20 31.97
C VAL A 107 -13.27 33.53 31.76
N PRO A 108 -13.05 32.30 32.26
CA PRO A 108 -11.77 31.64 32.08
C PRO A 108 -11.48 31.54 30.58
N PRO A 109 -10.25 31.85 30.13
CA PRO A 109 -9.91 31.74 28.72
C PRO A 109 -10.20 30.32 28.28
N LYS A 110 -11.06 30.18 27.27
CA LYS A 110 -11.39 28.90 26.65
C LYS A 110 -10.07 28.27 26.21
N LYS A 111 -9.58 27.24 26.92
CA LYS A 111 -8.36 26.52 26.56
C LYS A 111 -8.46 26.14 25.08
N GLU A 112 -7.60 26.72 24.25
CA GLU A 112 -7.57 26.38 22.84
C GLU A 112 -7.19 24.91 22.72
N VAL A 113 -8.13 24.09 22.22
CA VAL A 113 -7.90 22.67 22.04
C VAL A 113 -6.92 22.49 20.89
N LYS A 114 -5.68 22.09 21.21
CA LYS A 114 -4.65 21.82 20.21
C LYS A 114 -5.10 20.67 19.30
N MET A 115 -5.21 20.96 18.01
CA MET A 115 -5.52 19.97 16.98
C MET A 115 -4.24 19.39 16.39
N VAL A 116 -4.12 18.07 16.39
CA VAL A 116 -2.96 17.35 15.83
C VAL A 116 -3.34 16.66 14.53
N PRO A 117 -2.55 16.80 13.45
CA PRO A 117 -2.76 16.09 12.20
C PRO A 117 -2.77 14.57 12.38
N MET A 118 -3.52 13.89 11.52
CA MET A 118 -3.58 12.44 11.48
C MET A 118 -3.18 11.92 10.11
N SER A 119 -2.67 10.70 10.06
CA SER A 119 -2.48 9.96 8.81
C SER A 119 -3.26 8.68 8.84
N ILE A 120 -4.00 8.43 7.77
CA ILE A 120 -4.72 7.19 7.55
C ILE A 120 -3.69 6.12 7.15
N LYS A 121 -3.78 4.97 7.81
CA LYS A 121 -2.86 3.83 7.65
C LYS A 121 -3.51 2.65 6.98
N ALA A 122 -4.81 2.45 7.21
CA ALA A 122 -5.61 1.44 6.53
C ALA A 122 -7.05 1.93 6.38
N ASN A 123 -7.71 1.53 5.29
CA ASN A 123 -9.13 1.81 5.07
C ASN A 123 -9.76 0.70 4.23
N THR A 124 -11.04 0.40 4.48
CA THR A 124 -11.80 -0.59 3.71
C THR A 124 -13.30 -0.32 3.81
N LEU A 125 -14.07 -0.72 2.79
CA LEU A 125 -15.53 -0.74 2.91
C LEU A 125 -15.98 -1.88 3.81
N TYR A 126 -17.01 -1.70 4.61
CA TYR A 126 -17.56 -2.74 5.48
C TYR A 126 -19.08 -2.62 5.57
N ARG A 127 -19.78 -3.75 5.65
CA ARG A 127 -21.23 -3.79 5.84
C ARG A 127 -21.54 -3.97 7.33
N LEU A 128 -22.00 -2.90 7.97
CA LEU A 128 -22.50 -2.97 9.35
C LEU A 128 -23.76 -3.83 9.43
N LYS A 129 -24.08 -4.33 10.63
CA LYS A 129 -25.26 -5.19 10.90
C LYS A 129 -26.59 -4.61 10.41
N GLU A 130 -26.72 -3.29 10.40
CA GLU A 130 -27.89 -2.56 9.87
C GLU A 130 -27.96 -2.54 8.34
N ASN A 131 -27.13 -3.33 7.65
CA ASN A 131 -26.91 -3.33 6.21
C ASN A 131 -26.47 -1.96 5.65
N LYS A 132 -25.88 -1.13 6.51
CA LYS A 132 -25.27 0.14 6.10
C LYS A 132 -23.83 -0.12 5.65
N VAL A 133 -23.52 0.27 4.41
CA VAL A 133 -22.13 0.30 3.92
C VAL A 133 -21.42 1.49 4.54
N THR A 134 -20.24 1.26 5.11
CA THR A 134 -19.45 2.26 5.84
C THR A 134 -17.98 2.14 5.44
N LEU A 135 -17.29 3.27 5.37
CA LEU A 135 -15.84 3.29 5.22
C LEU A 135 -15.21 3.17 6.61
N VAL A 136 -14.55 2.05 6.88
CA VAL A 136 -13.82 1.78 8.12
C VAL A 136 -12.37 2.17 7.93
N GLN A 137 -11.82 2.96 8.84
CA GLN A 137 -10.48 3.51 8.70
C GLN A 137 -9.70 3.43 10.01
N VAL A 138 -8.40 3.24 9.89
CA VAL A 138 -7.46 3.35 11.01
C VAL A 138 -6.47 4.45 10.69
N ALA A 139 -6.35 5.40 11.61
CA ALA A 139 -5.46 6.54 11.52
C ALA A 139 -4.56 6.66 12.75
N THR A 140 -3.37 7.20 12.55
CA THR A 140 -2.45 7.56 13.62
C THR A 140 -2.34 9.07 13.76
N THR A 141 -2.07 9.55 14.97
CA THR A 141 -1.59 10.92 15.16
C THR A 141 -0.20 11.10 14.57
N ASN A 142 -0.04 12.11 13.72
CA ASN A 142 1.25 12.57 13.23
C ASN A 142 1.70 13.76 14.08
N ASP A 143 2.10 13.50 15.32
CA ASP A 143 2.81 14.53 16.06
C ASP A 143 4.31 14.31 15.86
N PHE A 144 4.85 14.90 14.79
CA PHE A 144 6.30 14.94 14.52
C PHE A 144 7.09 15.55 15.70
N PHE A 145 6.42 16.31 16.58
CA PHE A 145 7.00 16.96 17.74
C PHE A 145 6.61 16.29 19.07
N ALA A 146 5.71 15.30 19.06
CA ALA A 146 5.51 14.48 20.24
C ALA A 146 6.72 13.56 20.39
N LYS A 147 7.15 13.39 21.64
CA LYS A 147 8.01 12.27 22.01
C LYS A 147 7.44 10.98 21.39
N ARG A 148 8.31 10.15 20.80
CA ARG A 148 7.99 8.92 20.05
C ARG A 148 6.98 7.98 20.77
N ASP A 149 6.81 8.13 22.07
CA ASP A 149 5.92 7.36 22.95
C ASP A 149 4.44 7.81 22.94
N LYS A 150 4.02 8.70 22.03
CA LYS A 150 2.64 9.25 21.99
C LYS A 150 1.84 8.93 20.73
N VAL A 151 2.30 8.04 19.85
CA VAL A 151 1.49 7.60 18.71
C VAL A 151 0.21 6.98 19.25
N ARG A 152 -0.94 7.50 18.83
CA ARG A 152 -2.26 6.94 19.15
C ARG A 152 -2.93 6.46 17.89
N LEU A 153 -3.60 5.32 17.99
CA LEU A 153 -4.44 4.78 16.94
C LEU A 153 -5.89 5.17 17.16
N PHE A 154 -6.56 5.48 16.06
CA PHE A 154 -7.97 5.79 16.03
C PHE A 154 -8.66 4.99 14.94
N LEU A 155 -9.78 4.38 15.29
CA LEU A 155 -10.81 3.94 14.37
C LEU A 155 -11.64 5.16 13.96
N ILE A 156 -11.89 5.32 12.67
CA ILE A 156 -12.79 6.33 12.12
C ILE A 156 -13.77 5.62 11.19
N LEU A 157 -15.06 5.91 11.37
CA LEU A 157 -16.13 5.43 10.50
C LEU A 157 -16.70 6.60 9.71
N ASN A 158 -16.84 6.46 8.39
CA ASN A 158 -17.47 7.45 7.54
C ASN A 158 -18.68 6.87 6.81
N ASP A 159 -19.72 7.68 6.67
CA ASP A 159 -20.83 7.41 5.77
C ASP A 159 -20.33 7.50 4.33
N VAL A 160 -20.56 6.47 3.53
CA VAL A 160 -20.06 6.43 2.14
C VAL A 160 -20.91 7.25 1.18
N ILE A 161 -22.16 7.55 1.56
CA ILE A 161 -23.10 8.33 0.76
C ILE A 161 -22.88 9.81 1.00
N THR A 162 -22.76 10.25 2.26
CA THR A 162 -22.56 11.68 2.57
C THR A 162 -21.09 12.07 2.69
N GLY A 163 -20.20 11.11 2.94
CA GLY A 163 -18.79 11.34 3.25
C GLY A 163 -18.52 11.77 4.70
N GLU A 164 -19.57 11.99 5.49
CA GLU A 164 -19.44 12.51 6.86
C GLU A 164 -18.85 11.48 7.82
N GLU A 165 -18.10 11.95 8.81
CA GLU A 165 -17.60 11.12 9.91
C GLU A 165 -18.76 10.74 10.84
N LEU A 166 -19.02 9.44 10.95
CA LEU A 166 -20.03 8.87 11.83
C LEU A 166 -19.52 8.72 13.26
N SER A 167 -18.27 8.29 13.41
CA SER A 167 -17.66 8.09 14.72
C SER A 167 -16.13 8.05 14.64
N ARG A 168 -15.52 8.32 15.79
CA ARG A 168 -14.09 8.15 16.01
C ARG A 168 -13.82 7.64 17.42
N LYS A 169 -13.01 6.59 17.53
CA LYS A 169 -12.66 5.96 18.81
C LYS A 169 -11.18 5.60 18.86
N PRO A 170 -10.51 5.76 20.00
CA PRO A 170 -9.15 5.25 20.16
C PRO A 170 -9.14 3.71 20.05
N ILE A 171 -8.04 3.16 19.54
CA ILE A 171 -7.77 1.72 19.55
C ILE A 171 -6.72 1.47 20.62
N ASP A 172 -7.07 0.67 21.63
CA ASP A 172 -6.21 0.39 22.77
C ASP A 172 -5.29 -0.80 22.50
N VAL A 173 -4.03 -0.48 22.16
CA VAL A 173 -2.97 -1.45 21.88
C VAL A 173 -1.63 -0.91 22.37
N ASP A 174 -0.80 -1.81 22.91
CA ASP A 174 0.57 -1.47 23.28
C ASP A 174 1.46 -1.41 22.04
N LEU A 175 1.72 -0.19 21.57
CA LEU A 175 2.55 0.05 20.38
C LEU A 175 4.05 -0.14 20.60
N SER A 176 4.49 -0.37 21.85
CA SER A 176 5.88 -0.72 22.13
C SER A 176 6.20 -2.15 21.71
N LEU A 177 5.19 -3.03 21.73
CA LEU A 177 5.31 -4.41 21.25
C LEU A 177 5.34 -4.44 19.72
N LYS A 178 6.35 -5.15 19.20
CA LYS A 178 6.63 -5.26 17.77
C LYS A 178 6.93 -6.72 17.43
N GLY A 179 6.30 -7.20 16.37
CA GLY A 179 6.53 -8.54 15.86
C GLY A 179 7.80 -8.62 15.03
N VAL A 180 8.33 -9.84 14.92
CA VAL A 180 9.49 -10.13 14.10
C VAL A 180 9.26 -9.76 12.63
N GLY A 181 10.32 -9.29 11.97
CA GLY A 181 10.27 -8.89 10.56
C GLY A 181 9.59 -7.55 10.28
N LEU A 182 9.21 -6.79 11.32
CA LEU A 182 8.76 -5.41 11.13
C LEU A 182 9.93 -4.55 10.63
N MET A 183 9.82 -4.07 9.39
CA MET A 183 10.86 -3.25 8.73
C MET A 183 10.71 -1.75 8.96
N THR A 184 9.60 -1.33 9.54
CA THR A 184 9.25 0.07 9.81
C THR A 184 9.13 0.32 11.31
N ASP A 185 9.09 1.57 11.74
CA ASP A 185 8.85 1.88 13.15
C ASP A 185 7.45 1.48 13.62
N PHE A 186 6.52 1.31 12.67
CA PHE A 186 5.10 1.12 12.91
C PHE A 186 4.42 0.46 11.70
N SER A 187 3.48 -0.46 11.91
CA SER A 187 2.65 -1.05 10.83
C SER A 187 1.19 -1.25 11.24
N VAL A 188 0.29 -1.13 10.27
CA VAL A 188 -1.15 -1.39 10.38
C VAL A 188 -1.59 -2.03 9.08
N GLU A 189 -2.26 -3.17 9.16
CA GLU A 189 -2.75 -3.90 7.99
C GLU A 189 -4.18 -4.38 8.23
N PHE A 190 -5.08 -4.10 7.29
CA PHE A 190 -6.41 -4.71 7.26
C PHE A 190 -6.37 -5.99 6.43
N PHE A 191 -7.14 -6.98 6.85
CA PHE A 191 -7.54 -8.08 5.99
C PHE A 191 -8.96 -8.53 6.33
N LYS A 192 -9.60 -9.19 5.36
CA LYS A 192 -10.95 -9.73 5.51
C LYS A 192 -10.93 -11.23 5.22
N ILE A 193 -11.72 -11.96 5.98
CA ILE A 193 -11.97 -13.39 5.73
C ILE A 193 -13.31 -13.58 5.01
N SER A 194 -14.26 -12.73 5.36
CA SER A 194 -15.63 -12.71 4.87
C SER A 194 -16.08 -11.26 4.74
N ASP A 195 -17.26 -11.03 4.17
CA ASP A 195 -17.86 -9.68 4.13
C ASP A 195 -18.11 -9.09 5.52
N ARG A 196 -18.14 -9.93 6.57
CA ARG A 196 -18.46 -9.54 7.95
C ARG A 196 -17.28 -9.71 8.93
N ASP A 197 -16.18 -10.31 8.49
CA ASP A 197 -15.03 -10.57 9.34
C ASP A 197 -13.85 -9.72 8.90
N LEU A 198 -13.78 -8.51 9.48
CA LEU A 198 -12.68 -7.57 9.30
C LEU A 198 -11.70 -7.68 10.46
N TYR A 199 -10.43 -7.85 10.12
CA TYR A 199 -9.33 -7.93 11.07
C TYR A 199 -8.30 -6.83 10.84
N LEU A 200 -7.57 -6.53 11.90
CA LEU A 200 -6.49 -5.57 11.93
C LEU A 200 -5.25 -6.18 12.56
N ILE A 201 -4.13 -6.13 11.86
CA ILE A 201 -2.81 -6.43 12.40
C ILE A 201 -2.12 -5.10 12.72
N VAL A 202 -1.60 -4.96 13.95
CA VAL A 202 -0.82 -3.80 14.38
C VAL A 202 0.58 -4.23 14.78
N ASN A 203 1.59 -3.51 14.27
CA ASN A 203 3.02 -3.75 14.52
C ASN A 203 3.48 -5.19 14.27
N ASN A 204 2.84 -5.88 13.33
CA ASN A 204 3.05 -7.31 13.06
C ASN A 204 2.91 -8.18 14.32
N TYR A 205 2.13 -7.76 15.33
CA TYR A 205 2.07 -8.46 16.62
C TYR A 205 0.65 -8.60 17.15
N HIS A 206 -0.09 -7.48 17.26
CA HIS A 206 -1.46 -7.52 17.76
C HIS A 206 -2.40 -7.93 16.64
N LEU A 207 -3.31 -8.86 16.94
CA LEU A 207 -4.42 -9.22 16.07
C LEU A 207 -5.74 -8.77 16.70
N LEU A 208 -6.46 -7.93 15.99
CA LEU A 208 -7.77 -7.43 16.42
C LEU A 208 -8.85 -7.79 15.42
N LYS A 209 -10.06 -8.03 15.91
CA LYS A 209 -11.28 -8.20 15.11
C LYS A 209 -12.18 -6.98 15.27
N PHE A 210 -12.78 -6.53 14.18
CA PHE A 210 -13.77 -5.46 14.22
C PHE A 210 -15.09 -6.00 14.80
N ASN A 211 -15.57 -5.36 15.86
CA ASN A 211 -16.88 -5.60 16.44
C ASN A 211 -17.86 -4.56 15.88
N ASP A 212 -18.80 -5.00 15.04
CA ASP A 212 -19.72 -4.12 14.33
C ASP A 212 -20.81 -3.52 15.23
N VAL A 213 -21.19 -4.21 16.31
CA VAL A 213 -22.14 -3.75 17.32
C VAL A 213 -21.53 -2.65 18.17
N LEU A 214 -20.31 -2.87 18.68
CA LEU A 214 -19.61 -1.89 19.52
C LEU A 214 -18.88 -0.83 18.70
N GLN A 215 -18.71 -1.05 17.40
CA GLN A 215 -17.95 -0.20 16.48
C GLN A 215 -16.55 0.08 17.03
N CYS A 216 -15.82 -0.96 17.37
CA CYS A 216 -14.44 -0.92 17.89
C CYS A 216 -13.65 -2.15 17.43
N PHE A 217 -12.34 -2.11 17.62
CA PHE A 217 -11.47 -3.27 17.42
C PHE A 217 -11.16 -3.94 18.77
N GLU A 218 -11.36 -5.25 18.83
CA GLU A 218 -11.12 -6.08 20.03
C GLU A 218 -9.98 -7.05 19.77
N LYS A 219 -9.10 -7.24 20.74
CA LYS A 219 -8.00 -8.22 20.65
C LYS A 219 -8.55 -9.65 20.64
N VAL A 220 -8.01 -10.49 19.78
CA VAL A 220 -8.47 -11.88 19.57
C VAL A 220 -7.32 -12.89 19.45
N ASP A 221 -6.09 -12.44 19.67
CA ASP A 221 -4.86 -13.22 19.55
C ASP A 221 -4.87 -14.44 20.47
N GLU A 222 -5.15 -14.28 21.77
CA GLU A 222 -5.15 -15.40 22.71
C GLU A 222 -6.19 -16.49 22.36
N GLU A 223 -7.41 -16.07 22.03
CA GLU A 223 -8.50 -17.00 21.71
C GLU A 223 -8.22 -17.79 20.43
N LEU A 224 -7.72 -17.12 19.39
CA LEU A 224 -7.50 -17.73 18.07
C LEU A 224 -6.34 -18.72 18.03
N PHE A 225 -5.27 -18.47 18.79
CA PHE A 225 -4.04 -19.26 18.69
C PHE A 225 -3.95 -20.40 19.71
N ARG A 226 -4.67 -20.30 20.84
CA ARG A 226 -4.55 -21.25 21.96
C ARG A 226 -4.87 -22.70 21.62
N SER A 227 -5.74 -22.95 20.63
CA SER A 227 -6.12 -24.31 20.24
C SER A 227 -5.08 -25.04 19.38
N HIS A 228 -4.02 -24.34 18.93
CA HIS A 228 -3.04 -24.88 17.98
C HIS A 228 -1.70 -25.12 18.66
N LYS A 229 -1.23 -26.37 18.63
CA LYS A 229 0.05 -26.78 19.24
C LYS A 229 1.25 -26.05 18.63
N GLU A 230 1.16 -25.62 17.38
CA GLU A 230 2.20 -24.89 16.65
C GLU A 230 2.51 -23.53 17.31
N PHE A 231 1.54 -23.00 18.05
CA PHE A 231 1.57 -21.70 18.70
C PHE A 231 1.69 -21.80 20.23
N SER A 232 1.86 -23.00 20.80
CA SER A 232 1.95 -23.19 22.26
C SER A 232 3.12 -22.45 22.92
N GLU A 233 4.20 -22.23 22.16
CA GLU A 233 5.38 -21.49 22.59
C GLU A 233 5.17 -19.96 22.57
N GLY A 234 4.00 -19.50 22.10
CA GLY A 234 3.67 -18.09 21.92
C GLY A 234 3.97 -17.55 20.53
N ILE A 235 3.46 -16.35 20.27
CA ILE A 235 3.53 -15.66 18.98
C ILE A 235 4.61 -14.59 19.01
N ALA A 236 5.51 -14.62 18.02
CA ALA A 236 6.56 -13.63 17.82
C ALA A 236 6.26 -12.66 16.67
N GLY A 237 5.38 -13.02 15.73
CA GLY A 237 5.03 -12.14 14.63
C GLY A 237 3.84 -12.61 13.82
N LEU A 238 3.12 -11.65 13.25
CA LEU A 238 1.92 -11.81 12.44
C LEU A 238 2.02 -10.94 11.19
N LYS A 239 1.63 -11.48 10.05
CA LYS A 239 1.49 -10.73 8.80
C LYS A 239 0.40 -11.36 7.96
N TYR A 240 -0.43 -10.55 7.31
CA TYR A 240 -1.36 -11.11 6.34
C TYR A 240 -0.63 -11.38 5.02
N ASN A 241 -0.71 -12.61 4.54
CA ASN A 241 -0.22 -12.98 3.23
C ASN A 241 -1.39 -12.88 2.23
N THR A 242 -1.38 -11.80 1.46
CA THR A 242 -2.40 -11.52 0.42
C THR A 242 -2.35 -12.50 -0.75
N PHE A 243 -1.21 -13.14 -1.01
CA PHE A 243 -1.07 -14.11 -2.09
C PHE A 243 -1.73 -15.44 -1.72
N ASP A 244 -1.53 -15.87 -0.47
CA ASP A 244 -2.06 -17.14 0.03
C ASP A 244 -3.38 -17.03 0.79
N GLU A 245 -3.90 -15.81 0.98
CA GLU A 245 -5.14 -15.49 1.70
C GLU A 245 -5.16 -16.06 3.14
N GLY A 246 -4.04 -15.95 3.84
CA GLY A 246 -3.86 -16.48 5.19
C GLY A 246 -2.94 -15.61 6.04
N ILE A 247 -2.85 -15.91 7.34
CA ILE A 247 -1.95 -15.21 8.27
C ILE A 247 -0.64 -15.98 8.35
N GLU A 248 0.47 -15.34 7.95
CA GLU A 248 1.79 -15.82 8.29
C GLU A 248 2.03 -15.56 9.79
N VAL A 249 2.16 -16.64 10.56
CA VAL A 249 2.40 -16.63 12.00
C VAL A 249 3.82 -17.13 12.25
N THR A 250 4.64 -16.31 12.90
CA THR A 250 5.94 -16.73 13.42
C THR A 250 5.82 -16.96 14.92
N ASN A 251 6.16 -18.15 15.39
CA ASN A 251 6.16 -18.45 16.82
C ASN A 251 7.47 -18.00 17.51
N ASN A 252 7.53 -18.09 18.84
CA ASN A 252 8.71 -17.67 19.63
C ASN A 252 10.00 -18.48 19.35
N LEU A 253 9.90 -19.63 18.68
CA LEU A 253 11.06 -20.39 18.20
C LEU A 253 11.52 -19.96 16.80
N GLY A 254 10.89 -18.95 16.20
CA GLY A 254 11.19 -18.47 14.85
C GLY A 254 10.62 -19.35 13.73
N LYS A 255 9.79 -20.35 14.04
CA LYS A 255 9.14 -21.18 13.02
C LYS A 255 7.96 -20.43 12.41
N LYS A 256 7.85 -20.50 11.09
CA LYS A 256 6.79 -19.85 10.32
C LYS A 256 5.71 -20.85 9.90
N PHE A 257 4.47 -20.42 10.04
CA PHE A 257 3.29 -21.16 9.64
C PHE A 257 2.33 -20.25 8.88
N MET A 258 1.47 -20.85 8.07
CA MET A 258 0.31 -20.20 7.49
C MET A 258 -0.94 -20.64 8.26
N TYR A 259 -1.67 -19.70 8.83
CA TYR A 259 -2.91 -19.94 9.55
C TYR A 259 -4.12 -19.42 8.78
N TYR A 260 -5.07 -20.32 8.53
CA TYR A 260 -6.35 -20.02 7.89
C TYR A 260 -7.45 -20.02 8.95
N ILE A 261 -7.80 -18.84 9.46
CA ILE A 261 -8.79 -18.67 10.55
C ILE A 261 -10.12 -19.36 10.22
N TYR A 262 -10.69 -19.17 9.02
CA TYR A 262 -11.99 -19.77 8.68
C TYR A 262 -11.95 -21.30 8.67
N LEU A 263 -10.86 -21.87 8.16
CA LEU A 263 -10.66 -23.33 8.15
C LEU A 263 -10.25 -23.86 9.53
N ASN A 264 -9.83 -22.97 10.43
CA ASN A 264 -9.14 -23.26 11.67
C ASN A 264 -7.99 -24.25 11.48
N LYS A 265 -7.13 -24.00 10.47
CA LYS A 265 -6.02 -24.88 10.09
C LYS A 265 -4.70 -24.15 9.97
N VAL A 266 -3.66 -24.81 10.45
CA VAL A 266 -2.26 -24.37 10.38
C VAL A 266 -1.51 -25.27 9.39
N TYR A 267 -0.73 -24.64 8.52
CA TYR A 267 0.15 -25.31 7.56
C TYR A 267 1.57 -24.81 7.75
N SER A 268 2.57 -25.69 7.61
CA SER A 268 3.96 -25.25 7.44
C SER A 268 4.15 -24.61 6.05
N SER A 269 5.21 -23.81 5.89
CA SER A 269 5.48 -23.10 4.63
C SER A 269 5.58 -24.02 3.41
N ASP A 270 6.09 -25.24 3.58
CA ASP A 270 6.22 -26.26 2.54
C ASP A 270 4.90 -26.99 2.23
N GLU A 271 3.85 -26.79 3.02
CA GLU A 271 2.56 -27.48 2.85
C GLU A 271 1.41 -26.55 2.45
N VAL A 272 1.62 -25.22 2.43
CA VAL A 272 0.59 -24.22 2.10
C VAL A 272 -0.12 -24.54 0.79
N TYR A 273 0.60 -25.02 -0.24
CA TYR A 273 0.02 -25.33 -1.54
C TYR A 273 -1.11 -26.39 -1.52
N LYS A 274 -1.18 -27.19 -0.45
CA LYS A 274 -2.21 -28.23 -0.26
C LYS A 274 -3.58 -27.62 0.04
N VAL A 275 -3.64 -26.40 0.59
CA VAL A 275 -4.91 -25.74 0.95
C VAL A 275 -5.79 -25.51 -0.28
N TYR A 276 -5.17 -25.27 -1.44
CA TYR A 276 -5.87 -25.02 -2.71
C TYR A 276 -6.52 -26.27 -3.30
N ASP A 277 -6.12 -27.46 -2.84
CA ASP A 277 -6.72 -28.74 -3.27
C ASP A 277 -7.90 -29.15 -2.39
N LEU A 278 -8.20 -28.40 -1.31
CA LEU A 278 -9.33 -28.72 -0.45
C LEU A 278 -10.64 -28.71 -1.25
N PRO A 279 -11.51 -29.72 -1.05
CA PRO A 279 -12.84 -29.72 -1.63
C PRO A 279 -13.63 -28.54 -1.07
N LEU A 280 -14.49 -27.95 -1.91
CA LEU A 280 -15.42 -26.91 -1.49
C LEU A 280 -16.75 -27.57 -1.10
N PRO A 281 -17.04 -27.80 0.20
CA PRO A 281 -18.26 -28.50 0.60
C PRO A 281 -19.55 -27.80 0.15
N ASN A 282 -19.52 -26.46 0.05
CA ASN A 282 -20.62 -25.61 -0.38
C ASN A 282 -20.16 -24.69 -1.52
N GLY A 283 -19.36 -25.22 -2.46
CA GLY A 283 -18.82 -24.45 -3.57
C GLY A 283 -19.91 -23.93 -4.50
N VAL A 284 -19.87 -22.63 -4.80
CA VAL A 284 -20.74 -21.99 -5.78
C VAL A 284 -19.94 -21.58 -7.01
N LYS A 285 -20.57 -21.67 -8.17
CA LYS A 285 -19.97 -21.21 -9.42
C LYS A 285 -20.21 -19.72 -9.59
N LYS A 286 -19.14 -18.94 -9.75
CA LYS A 286 -19.18 -17.49 -9.97
C LYS A 286 -18.60 -17.12 -11.33
N THR A 287 -18.94 -15.93 -11.80
CA THR A 287 -18.34 -15.31 -12.97
C THR A 287 -17.42 -14.18 -12.52
N GLY A 288 -16.19 -14.19 -13.02
CA GLY A 288 -15.21 -13.16 -12.78
C GLY A 288 -14.81 -12.44 -14.06
N TYR A 289 -14.27 -11.24 -13.89
CA TYR A 289 -13.74 -10.41 -14.96
C TYR A 289 -12.37 -9.88 -14.55
N LEU A 290 -11.39 -9.98 -15.45
CA LEU A 290 -10.04 -9.44 -15.23
C LEU A 290 -9.42 -8.98 -16.55
N PHE A 291 -8.68 -7.88 -16.51
CA PHE A 291 -7.84 -7.50 -17.63
C PHE A 291 -6.57 -8.36 -17.67
N THR A 292 -6.10 -8.67 -18.87
CA THR A 292 -4.79 -9.31 -19.06
C THR A 292 -3.66 -8.39 -18.62
N ARG A 293 -2.59 -8.98 -18.09
CA ARG A 293 -1.32 -8.28 -17.89
C ARG A 293 -0.56 -8.18 -19.20
N LYS A 294 0.37 -7.22 -19.24
CA LYS A 294 1.34 -7.13 -20.32
C LYS A 294 2.25 -8.34 -20.26
N SER A 295 2.32 -9.08 -21.37
CA SER A 295 3.15 -10.27 -21.47
C SER A 295 4.61 -9.92 -21.74
N PHE A 296 5.51 -10.66 -21.10
CA PHE A 296 6.94 -10.63 -21.45
C PHE A 296 7.26 -11.49 -22.68
N ASP A 297 6.61 -12.66 -22.80
CA ASP A 297 6.83 -13.60 -23.90
C ASP A 297 6.21 -13.13 -25.23
N TYR A 298 5.14 -12.34 -25.14
CA TYR A 298 4.33 -11.84 -26.25
C TYR A 298 3.95 -10.37 -26.03
N PRO A 299 4.93 -9.44 -26.07
CA PRO A 299 4.71 -8.04 -25.70
C PRO A 299 3.76 -7.27 -26.63
N ASP A 300 3.54 -7.78 -27.85
CA ASP A 300 2.64 -7.19 -28.85
C ASP A 300 1.17 -7.57 -28.65
N GLU A 301 0.88 -8.49 -27.71
CA GLU A 301 -0.49 -8.86 -27.38
C GLU A 301 -1.23 -7.68 -26.76
N ALA A 302 -2.40 -7.40 -27.34
CA ALA A 302 -3.27 -6.35 -26.82
C ALA A 302 -3.78 -6.72 -25.43
N ARG A 303 -4.06 -5.70 -24.61
CA ARG A 303 -4.76 -5.90 -23.35
C ARG A 303 -6.21 -6.31 -23.65
N GLN A 304 -6.65 -7.40 -23.03
CA GLN A 304 -7.98 -7.99 -23.23
C GLN A 304 -8.74 -7.99 -21.90
N LEU A 305 -10.06 -7.80 -21.95
CA LEU A 305 -10.94 -8.04 -20.81
C LEU A 305 -11.42 -9.48 -20.87
N ILE A 306 -11.05 -10.28 -19.89
CA ILE A 306 -11.35 -11.71 -19.85
C ILE A 306 -12.55 -11.95 -18.94
N GLN A 307 -13.53 -12.70 -19.44
CA GLN A 307 -14.58 -13.29 -18.61
C GLN A 307 -14.21 -14.75 -18.34
N TYR A 308 -14.36 -15.16 -17.09
CA TYR A 308 -14.12 -16.55 -16.68
C TYR A 308 -15.14 -17.00 -15.66
N ASP A 309 -15.35 -18.31 -15.57
CA ASP A 309 -16.05 -18.91 -14.44
C ASP A 309 -15.07 -19.56 -13.47
N TYR A 310 -15.44 -19.61 -12.19
CA TYR A 310 -14.62 -20.21 -11.14
C TYR A 310 -15.50 -20.73 -10.01
N TRP A 311 -14.98 -21.71 -9.28
CA TRP A 311 -15.62 -22.20 -8.05
C TRP A 311 -15.13 -21.43 -6.85
N TYR A 312 -16.07 -20.91 -6.07
CA TYR A 312 -15.81 -20.07 -4.92
C TYR A 312 -16.57 -20.59 -3.69
N GLN A 313 -15.96 -20.45 -2.52
CA GLN A 313 -16.62 -20.57 -1.25
C GLN A 313 -15.99 -19.58 -0.28
N GLU A 314 -16.81 -18.87 0.48
CA GLU A 314 -16.33 -17.91 1.49
C GLU A 314 -15.40 -18.60 2.50
N GLY A 315 -14.30 -17.93 2.83
CA GLY A 315 -13.27 -18.43 3.75
C GLY A 315 -12.39 -19.58 3.23
N TYR A 316 -12.62 -20.08 2.00
CA TYR A 316 -11.73 -21.06 1.38
C TYR A 316 -10.75 -20.34 0.44
N PRO A 317 -9.44 -20.48 0.66
CA PRO A 317 -8.45 -19.75 -0.13
C PRO A 317 -8.46 -20.22 -1.58
N MET A 318 -8.10 -19.29 -2.46
CA MET A 318 -7.93 -19.53 -3.89
C MET A 318 -6.51 -19.16 -4.30
N TYR A 319 -5.90 -20.00 -5.14
CA TYR A 319 -4.54 -19.70 -5.62
C TYR A 319 -4.53 -18.42 -6.44
N TYR A 320 -3.59 -17.53 -6.11
CA TYR A 320 -3.41 -16.29 -6.85
C TYR A 320 -3.17 -16.53 -8.34
N PHE A 321 -3.85 -15.75 -9.17
CA PHE A 321 -3.70 -15.84 -10.62
C PHE A 321 -3.85 -14.49 -11.31
N TYR A 322 -3.42 -14.47 -12.56
CA TYR A 322 -3.63 -13.38 -13.50
C TYR A 322 -3.63 -13.97 -14.91
N PHE A 323 -4.36 -13.34 -15.82
CA PHE A 323 -4.30 -13.70 -17.23
C PHE A 323 -3.14 -12.97 -17.90
N GLU A 324 -2.28 -13.73 -18.55
CA GLU A 324 -1.15 -13.19 -19.31
C GLU A 324 -0.72 -14.25 -20.33
N TRP A 325 -0.61 -13.85 -21.58
CA TRP A 325 -0.06 -14.71 -22.61
C TRP A 325 1.37 -15.12 -22.24
N ARG A 326 1.64 -16.41 -22.22
CA ARG A 326 2.94 -16.95 -21.81
C ARG A 326 3.23 -18.26 -22.52
N ARG A 327 4.50 -18.62 -22.55
CA ARG A 327 4.99 -19.91 -23.03
C ARG A 327 4.86 -20.94 -21.92
N ASP A 328 4.05 -21.96 -22.15
CA ASP A 328 3.95 -23.13 -21.29
C ASP A 328 4.81 -24.25 -21.86
N TYR A 329 5.87 -24.58 -21.12
CA TYR A 329 6.81 -25.65 -21.47
C TYR A 329 6.41 -27.01 -20.87
N GLY A 330 5.27 -27.11 -20.18
CA GLY A 330 4.73 -28.36 -19.66
C GLY A 330 5.34 -28.86 -18.34
N GLY A 331 6.09 -28.02 -17.62
CA GLY A 331 6.67 -28.39 -16.33
C GLY A 331 7.73 -27.41 -15.81
N SER A 332 8.45 -27.81 -14.77
CA SER A 332 9.58 -27.06 -14.20
C SER A 332 10.89 -27.49 -14.86
N GLY A 333 11.76 -26.54 -15.19
CA GLY A 333 13.05 -26.80 -15.81
C GLY A 333 13.73 -25.56 -16.36
N VAL A 334 14.95 -25.72 -16.88
CA VAL A 334 15.64 -24.67 -17.62
C VAL A 334 15.23 -24.79 -19.08
N PHE A 335 14.47 -23.81 -19.55
CA PHE A 335 13.98 -23.76 -20.93
C PHE A 335 14.69 -22.66 -21.70
N SER A 336 15.01 -22.95 -22.96
CA SER A 336 15.53 -21.98 -23.92
C SER A 336 14.40 -21.46 -24.82
N SER A 337 14.69 -20.40 -25.58
CA SER A 337 13.78 -19.89 -26.63
C SER A 337 13.45 -20.92 -27.71
N SER A 338 14.30 -21.93 -27.90
CA SER A 338 14.11 -23.04 -28.84
C SER A 338 13.33 -24.22 -28.26
N SER A 339 13.08 -24.24 -26.95
CA SER A 339 12.34 -25.33 -26.32
C SER A 339 10.88 -25.33 -26.79
N PRO A 340 10.30 -26.51 -27.07
CA PRO A 340 8.92 -26.62 -27.49
C PRO A 340 8.01 -26.08 -26.39
N HIS A 341 7.05 -25.24 -26.77
CA HIS A 341 6.11 -24.63 -25.84
C HIS A 341 4.74 -24.45 -26.48
N LYS A 342 3.73 -24.34 -25.63
CA LYS A 342 2.39 -23.94 -26.00
C LYS A 342 2.15 -22.50 -25.56
N LYS A 343 1.60 -21.67 -26.44
CA LYS A 343 1.09 -20.36 -26.04
C LYS A 343 -0.20 -20.54 -25.24
N VAL A 344 -0.23 -20.05 -24.01
CA VAL A 344 -1.41 -20.13 -23.12
C VAL A 344 -1.67 -18.78 -22.44
N LEU A 345 -2.92 -18.52 -22.08
CA LEU A 345 -3.32 -17.31 -21.34
C LEU A 345 -3.20 -17.49 -19.81
N ILE A 346 -3.25 -18.74 -19.36
CA ILE A 346 -3.11 -19.17 -17.97
C ILE A 346 -2.50 -20.58 -17.96
N LEU A 347 -1.59 -20.84 -17.03
CA LEU A 347 -0.99 -22.17 -16.85
C LEU A 347 -2.04 -23.15 -16.32
N ASP A 348 -1.93 -24.43 -16.71
CA ASP A 348 -2.87 -25.46 -16.25
C ASP A 348 -2.84 -25.66 -14.73
N TYR A 349 -1.65 -25.66 -14.13
CA TYR A 349 -1.46 -25.70 -12.67
C TYR A 349 -2.23 -24.56 -11.97
N THR A 350 -2.01 -23.32 -12.41
CA THR A 350 -2.68 -22.14 -11.85
C THR A 350 -4.18 -22.21 -12.06
N ARG A 351 -4.63 -22.59 -13.26
CA ARG A 351 -6.05 -22.74 -13.59
C ARG A 351 -6.75 -23.72 -12.67
N LYS A 352 -6.13 -24.89 -12.42
CA LYS A 352 -6.66 -25.93 -11.53
C LYS A 352 -6.73 -25.45 -10.08
N LYS A 353 -5.63 -24.90 -9.56
CA LYS A 353 -5.51 -24.44 -8.16
C LYS A 353 -6.39 -23.22 -7.85
N ALA A 354 -6.58 -22.34 -8.83
CA ALA A 354 -7.53 -21.22 -8.76
C ALA A 354 -8.97 -21.64 -9.08
N ARG A 355 -9.21 -22.94 -9.36
CA ARG A 355 -10.54 -23.52 -9.65
C ARG A 355 -11.28 -22.83 -10.81
N ILE A 356 -10.53 -22.39 -11.83
CA ILE A 356 -11.03 -21.66 -13.00
C ILE A 356 -11.50 -22.65 -14.07
N GLY A 357 -12.74 -22.48 -14.54
CA GLY A 357 -13.31 -23.27 -15.61
C GLY A 357 -13.15 -22.58 -16.97
N LYS A 358 -14.27 -22.19 -17.59
CA LYS A 358 -14.33 -21.54 -18.89
C LYS A 358 -13.67 -20.16 -18.84
N VAL A 359 -12.91 -19.84 -19.87
CA VAL A 359 -12.24 -18.55 -20.05
C VAL A 359 -12.51 -18.08 -21.47
N ARG A 360 -12.86 -16.81 -21.65
CA ARG A 360 -13.02 -16.20 -22.98
C ARG A 360 -12.63 -14.73 -22.97
N ASP A 361 -12.22 -14.23 -24.12
CA ASP A 361 -12.18 -12.78 -24.36
C ASP A 361 -13.62 -12.25 -24.33
N PHE A 362 -13.88 -11.32 -23.42
CA PHE A 362 -15.20 -10.73 -23.23
C PHE A 362 -15.50 -9.66 -24.27
N THR A 363 -14.47 -9.00 -24.79
CA THR A 363 -14.57 -7.87 -25.72
C THR A 363 -13.54 -7.99 -26.84
N PRO A 364 -13.62 -9.03 -27.70
CA PRO A 364 -12.56 -9.40 -28.64
C PRO A 364 -12.25 -8.32 -29.68
N ASN A 365 -13.21 -7.44 -29.97
CA ASN A 365 -13.06 -6.37 -30.96
C ASN A 365 -12.66 -5.02 -30.34
N ARG A 366 -12.28 -5.00 -29.05
CA ARG A 366 -11.89 -3.78 -28.34
C ARG A 366 -10.43 -3.83 -27.93
N LYS A 367 -9.76 -2.70 -28.08
CA LYS A 367 -8.40 -2.49 -27.61
C LYS A 367 -8.42 -1.56 -26.41
N TYR A 368 -7.60 -1.88 -25.42
CA TYR A 368 -7.46 -1.10 -24.20
C TYR A 368 -5.98 -0.75 -24.01
N ALA A 369 -5.68 0.54 -23.80
CA ALA A 369 -4.33 0.93 -23.38
C ALA A 369 -4.16 0.63 -21.88
N VAL A 370 -5.13 1.07 -21.09
CA VAL A 370 -5.23 0.79 -19.65
C VAL A 370 -6.67 0.39 -19.33
N GLY A 371 -6.82 -0.60 -18.47
CA GLY A 371 -8.11 -1.11 -18.04
C GLY A 371 -8.02 -1.76 -16.67
N THR A 372 -9.01 -1.47 -15.84
CA THR A 372 -9.22 -2.06 -14.51
C THR A 372 -10.69 -2.43 -14.37
N VAL A 373 -10.98 -3.61 -13.83
CA VAL A 373 -12.35 -3.98 -13.46
C VAL A 373 -12.68 -3.29 -12.15
N VAL A 374 -13.77 -2.54 -12.14
CA VAL A 374 -14.27 -1.87 -10.93
C VAL A 374 -15.13 -2.81 -10.12
N GLY A 375 -15.97 -3.58 -10.82
CA GLY A 375 -16.76 -4.66 -10.26
C GLY A 375 -17.89 -5.04 -11.19
N SER A 376 -18.78 -5.92 -10.75
CA SER A 376 -19.86 -6.47 -11.58
C SER A 376 -21.11 -6.76 -10.77
N ASP A 377 -22.24 -6.70 -11.45
CA ASP A 377 -23.55 -7.14 -10.98
C ASP A 377 -24.18 -8.09 -12.02
N GLU A 378 -25.45 -8.43 -11.85
CA GLU A 378 -26.18 -9.31 -12.78
C GLU A 378 -26.32 -8.70 -14.19
N GLU A 379 -26.45 -7.38 -14.28
CA GLU A 379 -26.63 -6.67 -15.54
C GLU A 379 -25.32 -6.55 -16.31
N GLY A 380 -24.19 -6.41 -15.62
CA GLY A 380 -22.94 -6.12 -16.29
C GLY A 380 -21.70 -5.95 -15.42
N VAL A 381 -20.59 -5.69 -16.09
CA VAL A 381 -19.30 -5.37 -15.48
C VAL A 381 -18.98 -3.90 -15.70
N ILE A 382 -18.61 -3.21 -14.63
CA ILE A 382 -18.10 -1.84 -14.67
C ILE A 382 -16.58 -1.89 -14.79
N ILE A 383 -16.05 -1.20 -15.78
CA ILE A 383 -14.62 -1.05 -16.04
C ILE A 383 -14.22 0.41 -16.04
N ALA A 384 -13.00 0.68 -15.58
CA ALA A 384 -12.33 1.97 -15.72
C ALA A 384 -11.23 1.83 -16.77
N ILE A 385 -11.27 2.67 -17.80
CA ILE A 385 -10.35 2.56 -18.95
C ILE A 385 -9.71 3.90 -19.31
N LYS A 386 -8.50 3.83 -19.87
CA LYS A 386 -7.89 4.90 -20.67
C LYS A 386 -7.73 4.40 -22.11
N GLN A 387 -7.99 5.27 -23.07
CA GLN A 387 -7.84 4.98 -24.51
C GLN A 387 -6.37 5.04 -24.94
N SER A 388 -5.53 5.78 -24.21
CA SER A 388 -4.09 5.88 -24.44
C SER A 388 -3.29 5.77 -23.13
N ILE A 389 -1.96 5.84 -23.25
CA ILE A 389 -1.03 5.89 -22.12
C ILE A 389 -0.58 7.33 -21.78
N LEU A 390 -1.26 8.34 -22.32
CA LEU A 390 -0.92 9.74 -22.06
C LEU A 390 -1.11 10.06 -20.57
N GLU A 391 -0.13 10.73 -19.98
CA GLU A 391 -0.07 11.00 -18.54
C GLU A 391 -1.27 11.83 -18.04
N ASN A 392 -1.71 12.79 -18.86
CA ASN A 392 -2.83 13.68 -18.54
C ASN A 392 -4.21 13.12 -18.90
N GLU A 393 -4.30 11.91 -19.48
CA GLU A 393 -5.58 11.29 -19.77
C GLU A 393 -6.27 10.82 -18.48
N THR A 394 -7.55 11.13 -18.34
CA THR A 394 -8.39 10.69 -17.23
C THR A 394 -9.11 9.39 -17.58
N TYR A 395 -9.50 8.65 -16.54
CA TYR A 395 -10.28 7.43 -16.73
C TYR A 395 -11.69 7.76 -17.26
N SER A 396 -12.22 6.85 -18.07
CA SER A 396 -13.66 6.76 -18.36
C SER A 396 -14.21 5.51 -17.70
N LEU A 397 -15.36 5.61 -17.03
CA LEU A 397 -16.10 4.45 -16.55
C LEU A 397 -17.02 3.95 -17.65
N GLN A 398 -17.12 2.63 -17.81
CA GLN A 398 -18.09 1.99 -18.70
C GLN A 398 -18.74 0.81 -17.99
N LYS A 399 -20.07 0.68 -18.09
CA LYS A 399 -20.75 -0.57 -17.78
C LYS A 399 -20.99 -1.35 -19.06
N LEU A 400 -20.56 -2.60 -19.06
CA LEU A 400 -20.72 -3.53 -20.17
C LEU A 400 -21.74 -4.59 -19.81
N SER A 401 -22.70 -4.84 -20.70
CA SER A 401 -23.71 -5.90 -20.57
C SER A 401 -23.06 -7.26 -20.34
N SER A 402 -23.49 -7.98 -19.30
CA SER A 402 -22.99 -9.31 -18.96
C SER A 402 -23.25 -10.35 -20.07
N LYS A 403 -24.26 -10.10 -20.92
CA LYS A 403 -24.72 -10.99 -22.00
C LYS A 403 -23.76 -11.03 -23.18
N ASP A 404 -23.31 -9.86 -23.64
CA ASP A 404 -22.65 -9.70 -24.94
C ASP A 404 -21.49 -8.69 -24.94
N GLY A 405 -21.21 -8.04 -23.81
CA GLY A 405 -20.17 -7.03 -23.69
C GLY A 405 -20.50 -5.70 -24.36
N SER A 406 -21.75 -5.49 -24.82
CA SER A 406 -22.19 -4.19 -25.34
C SER A 406 -22.11 -3.10 -24.26
N ILE A 407 -21.85 -1.85 -24.66
CA ILE A 407 -21.76 -0.74 -23.71
C ILE A 407 -23.19 -0.37 -23.30
N LEU A 408 -23.49 -0.47 -22.00
CA LEU A 408 -24.74 0.02 -21.42
C LEU A 408 -24.68 1.52 -21.17
N TRP A 409 -23.56 1.99 -20.61
CA TRP A 409 -23.29 3.42 -20.44
C TRP A 409 -21.79 3.70 -20.40
N THR A 410 -21.42 4.96 -20.66
CA THR A 410 -20.07 5.50 -20.51
C THR A 410 -20.14 6.82 -19.76
N LYS A 411 -19.25 7.00 -18.77
CA LYS A 411 -19.08 8.26 -18.04
C LYS A 411 -17.65 8.73 -18.09
N LYS A 412 -17.47 10.01 -18.44
CA LYS A 412 -16.19 10.69 -18.31
C LYS A 412 -15.98 11.07 -16.84
N THR A 413 -14.71 11.04 -16.43
CA THR A 413 -14.32 11.34 -15.06
C THR A 413 -13.11 12.25 -15.09
N GLU A 414 -12.86 12.95 -13.99
CA GLU A 414 -11.63 13.72 -13.80
C GLU A 414 -10.53 12.89 -13.11
N MET A 415 -10.75 11.58 -12.92
CA MET A 415 -9.83 10.71 -12.21
C MET A 415 -8.58 10.45 -13.05
N LYS A 416 -7.42 10.91 -12.58
CA LYS A 416 -6.12 10.59 -13.18
C LYS A 416 -5.53 9.29 -12.61
N GLY A 417 -5.75 9.06 -11.32
CA GLY A 417 -5.38 7.86 -10.58
C GLY A 417 -6.57 6.91 -10.40
N PHE A 418 -6.27 5.60 -10.33
CA PHE A 418 -7.26 4.56 -10.09
C PHE A 418 -6.60 3.41 -9.35
N ARG A 419 -6.82 3.33 -8.03
CA ARG A 419 -6.20 2.33 -7.13
C ARG A 419 -7.14 1.91 -6.02
N ASN A 420 -6.80 0.83 -5.32
CA ASN A 420 -7.50 0.36 -4.11
C ASN A 420 -9.02 0.26 -4.32
N VAL A 421 -9.38 -0.37 -5.42
CA VAL A 421 -10.77 -0.54 -5.84
C VAL A 421 -11.42 -1.57 -4.93
N GLU A 422 -12.53 -1.19 -4.30
CA GLU A 422 -13.35 -2.09 -3.50
C GLU A 422 -14.81 -1.92 -3.90
N MET A 423 -15.58 -3.00 -3.80
CA MET A 423 -17.02 -2.97 -4.00
C MET A 423 -17.71 -3.78 -2.91
N ILE A 424 -18.81 -3.23 -2.39
CA ILE A 424 -19.77 -3.95 -1.56
C ILE A 424 -21.17 -3.38 -1.83
N ASP A 425 -22.16 -4.25 -2.07
CA ASP A 425 -23.56 -3.86 -2.35
C ASP A 425 -23.75 -2.78 -3.43
N GLY A 426 -22.96 -2.84 -4.50
CA GLY A 426 -23.05 -1.86 -5.58
C GLY A 426 -22.54 -0.47 -5.21
N VAL A 427 -21.91 -0.31 -4.04
CA VAL A 427 -21.10 0.85 -3.67
C VAL A 427 -19.65 0.54 -4.01
N PHE A 428 -19.04 1.43 -4.78
CA PHE A 428 -17.67 1.28 -5.24
C PHE A 428 -16.81 2.37 -4.61
N LYS A 429 -15.68 1.98 -4.00
CA LYS A 429 -14.65 2.90 -3.53
C LYS A 429 -13.45 2.81 -4.46
N VAL A 430 -12.94 3.96 -4.88
CA VAL A 430 -11.70 4.08 -5.65
C VAL A 430 -10.82 5.15 -5.04
N GLY A 431 -9.55 4.82 -4.82
CA GLY A 431 -8.51 5.81 -4.53
C GLY A 431 -8.13 6.55 -5.81
N VAL A 432 -8.37 7.85 -5.82
CA VAL A 432 -8.04 8.75 -6.94
C VAL A 432 -6.75 9.53 -6.67
N ASP A 433 -6.44 9.75 -5.40
CA ASP A 433 -5.14 10.23 -4.90
C ASP A 433 -4.79 9.57 -3.55
N TYR A 434 -3.73 10.01 -2.85
CA TYR A 434 -3.12 9.27 -1.74
C TYR A 434 -4.03 9.28 -0.52
N ASN A 435 -4.70 10.42 -0.31
CA ASN A 435 -5.65 10.63 0.77
C ASN A 435 -7.08 10.90 0.26
N VAL A 436 -7.34 10.71 -1.03
CA VAL A 436 -8.62 11.06 -1.66
C VAL A 436 -9.25 9.82 -2.27
N PHE A 437 -10.46 9.51 -1.80
CA PHE A 437 -11.30 8.43 -2.31
C PHE A 437 -12.57 9.01 -2.94
N GLN A 438 -12.99 8.43 -4.05
CA GLN A 438 -14.31 8.66 -4.62
C GLN A 438 -15.17 7.42 -4.41
N ILE A 439 -16.41 7.67 -3.99
CA ILE A 439 -17.45 6.66 -3.85
C ILE A 439 -18.46 6.85 -4.98
N PHE A 440 -18.86 5.78 -5.64
CA PHE A 440 -19.90 5.82 -6.66
C PHE A 440 -20.81 4.60 -6.62
N ASP A 441 -21.96 4.72 -7.27
CA ASP A 441 -22.96 3.66 -7.39
C ASP A 441 -22.80 2.81 -8.67
N THR A 442 -23.70 1.85 -8.89
CA THR A 442 -23.75 0.99 -10.09
C THR A 442 -24.07 1.71 -11.39
N LYS A 443 -24.50 2.97 -11.32
CA LYS A 443 -24.71 3.87 -12.46
C LYS A 443 -23.49 4.77 -12.69
N GLY A 444 -22.45 4.64 -11.88
CA GLY A 444 -21.26 5.49 -11.90
C GLY A 444 -21.56 6.93 -11.49
N GLU A 445 -22.64 7.20 -10.76
CA GLU A 445 -22.85 8.49 -10.10
C GLU A 445 -21.95 8.58 -8.87
N VAL A 446 -21.23 9.71 -8.73
CA VAL A 446 -20.42 9.97 -7.54
C VAL A 446 -21.36 10.24 -6.37
N LEU A 447 -21.30 9.40 -5.35
CA LEU A 447 -22.07 9.55 -4.11
C LEU A 447 -21.37 10.53 -3.18
N SER A 448 -20.07 10.34 -2.96
CA SER A 448 -19.24 11.22 -2.13
C SER A 448 -17.78 11.23 -2.57
N THR A 449 -17.05 12.25 -2.12
CA THR A 449 -15.58 12.31 -2.18
C THR A 449 -15.07 12.52 -0.77
N ILE A 450 -14.20 11.62 -0.31
CA ILE A 450 -13.63 11.64 1.04
C ILE A 450 -12.16 12.05 0.89
N ASP A 451 -11.83 13.28 1.31
CA ASP A 451 -10.47 13.82 1.34
C ASP A 451 -9.95 13.89 2.78
N GLN A 452 -8.86 13.18 3.03
CA GLN A 452 -8.26 13.00 4.36
C GLN A 452 -6.99 13.82 4.55
N SER A 453 -6.65 14.67 3.59
CA SER A 453 -5.42 15.47 3.61
C SER A 453 -5.35 16.42 4.81
N ASN A 454 -6.49 16.80 5.38
CA ASN A 454 -6.61 17.72 6.51
C ASN A 454 -7.16 17.07 7.79
N LEU A 455 -7.14 15.74 7.88
CA LEU A 455 -7.64 15.02 9.05
C LEU A 455 -6.86 15.39 10.32
N LYS A 456 -7.57 15.76 11.39
CA LYS A 456 -6.99 16.19 12.66
C LYS A 456 -7.79 15.64 13.84
N THR A 457 -7.16 15.49 15.00
CA THR A 457 -7.80 15.13 16.28
C THR A 457 -7.40 16.09 17.39
N PRO A 458 -8.28 16.41 18.34
CA PRO A 458 -7.88 17.14 19.54
C PRO A 458 -6.91 16.30 20.38
N VAL A 459 -5.96 16.95 21.05
CA VAL A 459 -5.11 16.34 22.08
C VAL A 459 -5.56 16.85 23.45
N GLU A 460 -5.95 15.94 24.33
CA GLU A 460 -6.05 16.24 25.75
C GLU A 460 -4.64 16.45 26.30
N GLU A 461 -4.29 17.69 26.60
CA GLU A 461 -3.19 18.00 27.51
C GLU A 461 -3.63 17.51 28.89
N LYS A 462 -3.22 16.30 29.27
CA LYS A 462 -3.21 15.93 30.68
C LYS A 462 -2.20 16.83 31.38
N GLU A 463 -2.70 17.66 32.29
CA GLU A 463 -1.91 18.48 33.22
C GLU A 463 -0.95 17.65 34.07
#